data_AF-A0A968J9I5-F1
#
_entry.id   AF-A0A968J9I5-F1
#
_cell.length_a   1.000
_cell.length_b   1.000
_cell.length_c   1.000
_cell.angle_alpha   90.00
_cell.angle_beta   90.00
_cell.angle_gamma   90.00
#
_symmetry.space_group_name_H-M   'P 1'
#
loop_
_entity.id
_entity.type
_entity.pdbx_description
1 polymer ?
#
loop_
_entity_poly.entity_id
_entity_poly.type
_entity_poly.pdbx_seq_one_letter_code
_entity_poly.pdbx_strand_id
1 'polypeptide(L)'
;MALWLGAAGPVWATPDIPLADVTAVEVQGDPQAYRLAVTIASPDRGCDQYADWWEVINPAGDLIYRRILAHSHVQEQPFTRSGGPVEIEPDQEVIIRAHMHPGGYGGQVWRGTVTNGFEQVELDPDFAEKLKDEAPIPDGCAF
;
A
#
# COMPACT_ATOMS: atom_id res chain seq x y z
N MET A 1 20.57 -11.37 51.13
CA MET A 1 19.43 -11.31 50.20
C MET A 1 20.00 -11.08 48.81
N ALA A 2 20.16 -12.13 48.01
CA ALA A 2 20.83 -12.04 46.72
C ALA A 2 19.83 -11.50 45.68
N LEU A 3 20.11 -10.31 45.14
CA LEU A 3 19.42 -9.77 43.97
C LEU A 3 19.92 -10.51 42.73
N TRP A 4 19.02 -11.18 42.02
CA TRP A 4 19.25 -11.67 40.67
C TRP A 4 18.97 -10.53 39.69
N LEU A 5 20.00 -10.04 39.01
CA LEU A 5 19.84 -9.25 37.80
C LEU A 5 19.47 -10.20 36.65
N GLY A 6 18.25 -10.11 36.16
CA GLY A 6 17.86 -10.75 34.90
C GLY A 6 18.57 -10.05 33.74
N ALA A 7 19.38 -10.80 33.00
CA ALA A 7 19.94 -10.33 31.73
C ALA A 7 18.86 -10.35 30.66
N ALA A 8 18.55 -9.18 30.08
CA ALA A 8 17.77 -9.11 28.85
C ALA A 8 18.61 -9.71 27.71
N GLY A 9 18.11 -10.77 27.09
CA GLY A 9 18.73 -11.35 25.89
C GLY A 9 18.67 -10.37 24.71
N PRO A 10 19.52 -10.56 23.68
CA PRO A 10 19.49 -9.73 22.49
C PRO A 10 18.13 -9.89 21.79
N VAL A 11 17.40 -8.78 21.69
CA VAL A 11 16.25 -8.66 20.78
C VAL A 11 16.84 -8.60 19.38
N TRP A 12 16.71 -9.67 18.59
CA TRP A 12 16.98 -9.57 17.16
C TRP A 12 15.86 -8.73 16.55
N ALA A 13 16.14 -7.46 16.26
CA ALA A 13 15.27 -6.68 15.39
C ALA A 13 15.26 -7.40 14.04
N THR A 14 14.09 -7.86 13.61
CA THR A 14 13.86 -8.20 12.20
C THR A 14 14.25 -6.97 11.39
N PRO A 15 15.17 -7.08 10.41
CA PRO A 15 15.48 -5.93 9.57
C PRO A 15 14.17 -5.47 8.92
N ASP A 16 13.82 -4.20 9.09
CA ASP A 16 12.69 -3.59 8.40
C ASP A 16 12.87 -3.84 6.90
N ILE A 17 12.06 -4.74 6.33
CA ILE A 17 12.01 -4.90 4.88
C ILE A 17 11.46 -3.57 4.38
N PRO A 18 12.20 -2.78 3.58
CA PRO A 18 11.64 -1.55 3.07
C PRO A 18 10.42 -1.90 2.19
N LEU A 19 9.29 -1.27 2.49
CA LEU A 19 7.99 -1.57 1.87
C LEU A 19 7.70 -0.57 0.74
N ALA A 20 6.56 -0.74 0.08
CA ALA A 20 6.14 0.14 -1.01
C ALA A 20 5.40 1.38 -0.47
N ASP A 21 5.93 2.55 -0.78
CA ASP A 21 5.38 3.84 -0.38
C ASP A 21 4.52 4.44 -1.48
N VAL A 22 3.30 4.88 -1.14
CA VAL A 22 2.55 5.79 -2.00
C VAL A 22 3.08 7.21 -1.78
N THR A 23 3.65 7.81 -2.82
CA THR A 23 4.32 9.12 -2.73
C THR A 23 3.52 10.25 -3.39
N ALA A 24 2.55 9.93 -4.25
CA ALA A 24 1.58 10.89 -4.76
C ALA A 24 0.29 10.20 -5.23
N VAL A 25 -0.83 10.92 -5.14
CA VAL A 25 -2.13 10.50 -5.65
C VAL A 25 -2.73 11.64 -6.47
N GLU A 26 -3.05 11.38 -7.72
CA GLU A 26 -3.80 12.30 -8.59
C GLU A 26 -5.15 11.67 -8.96
N VAL A 27 -6.21 12.47 -8.94
CA VAL A 27 -7.58 12.01 -9.22
C VAL A 27 -8.17 12.81 -10.37
N GLN A 28 -8.80 12.10 -11.31
CA GLN A 28 -9.54 12.68 -12.43
C GLN A 28 -10.84 11.91 -12.68
N GLY A 29 -11.81 12.56 -13.32
CA GLY A 29 -13.09 11.97 -13.68
C GLY A 29 -14.24 12.47 -12.80
N ASP A 30 -15.32 11.71 -12.81
CA ASP A 30 -16.60 12.05 -12.20
C ASP A 30 -16.91 11.14 -11.00
N PRO A 31 -17.84 11.55 -10.10
CA PRO A 31 -18.34 10.68 -9.02
C PRO A 31 -18.68 9.28 -9.53
N GLN A 32 -18.35 8.25 -8.76
CA GLN A 32 -18.54 6.83 -9.11
C GLN A 32 -17.71 6.34 -10.32
N ALA A 33 -16.89 7.17 -10.96
CA ALA A 33 -16.13 6.79 -12.15
C ALA A 33 -14.70 7.38 -12.16
N TYR A 34 -14.11 7.58 -10.97
CA TYR A 34 -12.80 8.20 -10.86
C TYR A 34 -11.68 7.30 -11.42
N ARG A 35 -10.69 7.95 -12.03
CA ARG A 35 -9.40 7.37 -12.35
C ARG A 35 -8.35 7.97 -11.41
N LEU A 36 -7.65 7.11 -10.70
CA LEU A 36 -6.54 7.49 -9.85
C LEU A 36 -5.24 7.19 -10.57
N ALA A 37 -4.29 8.13 -10.56
CA ALA A 37 -2.89 7.88 -10.88
C ALA A 37 -2.10 7.88 -9.58
N VAL A 38 -1.58 6.70 -9.21
CA VAL A 38 -0.87 6.50 -7.95
C VAL A 38 0.61 6.34 -8.24
N THR A 39 1.44 7.19 -7.62
CA THR A 39 2.89 7.13 -7.70
C THR A 39 3.44 6.35 -6.52
N ILE A 40 4.25 5.32 -6.81
CA ILE A 40 4.80 4.39 -5.85
C ILE A 40 6.32 4.46 -5.91
N ALA A 41 6.94 4.54 -4.74
CA ALA A 41 8.36 4.29 -4.55
C ALA A 41 8.50 2.95 -3.82
N SER A 42 9.20 2.00 -4.44
CA SER A 42 9.40 0.68 -3.86
C SER A 42 10.83 0.18 -4.08
N PRO A 43 11.41 -0.57 -3.13
CA PRO A 43 12.74 -1.13 -3.23
C PRO A 43 12.71 -2.43 -4.04
N ASP A 44 12.21 -2.35 -5.26
CA ASP A 44 12.06 -3.49 -6.17
C ASP A 44 13.42 -4.17 -6.48
N ARG A 45 13.43 -5.51 -6.51
CA ARG A 45 14.61 -6.35 -6.83
C ARG A 45 14.28 -7.46 -7.83
N GLY A 46 13.32 -7.21 -8.73
CA GLY A 46 12.76 -8.22 -9.62
C GLY A 46 11.57 -8.93 -8.98
N CYS A 47 11.15 -10.05 -9.57
CA CYS A 47 9.93 -10.75 -9.15
C CYS A 47 9.97 -11.32 -7.73
N ASP A 48 11.15 -11.44 -7.12
CA ASP A 48 11.29 -11.89 -5.73
C ASP A 48 10.92 -10.79 -4.71
N GLN A 49 10.92 -9.52 -5.13
CA GLN A 49 10.60 -8.39 -4.27
C GLN A 49 10.12 -7.20 -5.10
N TYR A 50 8.82 -6.94 -5.12
CA TYR A 50 8.26 -5.83 -5.89
C TYR A 50 6.90 -5.37 -5.38
N ALA A 51 6.52 -4.13 -5.67
CA ALA A 51 5.16 -3.67 -5.46
C ALA A 51 4.21 -4.36 -6.45
N ASP A 52 3.30 -5.17 -5.94
CA ASP A 52 2.43 -6.06 -6.73
C ASP A 52 0.99 -5.56 -6.86
N TRP A 53 0.57 -4.60 -6.03
CA TRP A 53 -0.61 -3.78 -6.27
C TRP A 53 -0.61 -2.46 -5.49
N TRP A 54 -1.53 -1.58 -5.87
CA TRP A 54 -2.08 -0.56 -4.99
C TRP A 54 -3.60 -0.67 -4.91
N GLU A 55 -4.16 -0.18 -3.82
CA GLU A 55 -5.58 -0.32 -3.52
C GLU A 55 -6.18 0.96 -2.94
N VAL A 56 -7.50 1.05 -3.06
CA VAL A 56 -8.36 2.05 -2.43
C VAL A 56 -9.28 1.30 -1.48
N ILE A 57 -9.31 1.72 -0.22
CA ILE A 57 -10.08 1.06 0.84
C ILE A 57 -10.84 2.09 1.65
N ASN A 58 -11.94 1.68 2.27
CA ASN A 58 -12.70 2.54 3.17
C ASN A 58 -12.04 2.57 4.58
N PRO A 59 -12.42 3.52 5.46
CA PRO A 59 -11.92 3.57 6.84
C PRO A 59 -12.31 2.37 7.71
N ALA A 60 -13.28 1.55 7.29
CA ALA A 60 -13.64 0.30 7.95
C ALA A 60 -12.71 -0.87 7.57
N GLY A 61 -11.81 -0.67 6.60
CA GLY A 61 -10.86 -1.68 6.14
C GLY A 61 -11.43 -2.63 5.08
N ASP A 62 -12.45 -2.22 4.33
CA ASP A 62 -12.98 -2.98 3.20
C ASP A 62 -12.43 -2.46 1.88
N LEU A 63 -12.21 -3.39 0.95
CA LEU A 63 -11.69 -3.10 -0.37
C LEU A 63 -12.75 -2.40 -1.24
N ILE A 64 -12.39 -1.25 -1.82
CA ILE A 64 -13.20 -0.56 -2.82
C ILE A 64 -12.67 -0.88 -4.21
N TYR A 65 -11.36 -0.78 -4.39
CA TYR A 65 -10.72 -0.99 -5.69
C TYR A 65 -9.28 -1.47 -5.52
N ARG A 66 -8.81 -2.31 -6.44
CA ARG A 66 -7.40 -2.73 -6.51
C ARG A 66 -6.88 -2.69 -7.94
N ARG A 67 -5.66 -2.17 -8.08
CA ARG A 67 -4.88 -2.23 -9.32
C ARG A 67 -3.71 -3.20 -9.15
N ILE A 68 -3.78 -4.34 -9.82
CA ILE A 68 -2.66 -5.28 -9.92
C ILE A 68 -1.51 -4.69 -10.75
N LEU A 69 -0.29 -4.87 -10.27
CA LEU A 69 0.97 -4.54 -10.91
C LEU A 69 1.68 -5.86 -11.25
N ALA A 70 1.73 -6.18 -12.53
CA ALA A 70 2.09 -7.52 -12.98
C ALA A 70 3.61 -7.77 -13.09
N HIS A 71 4.47 -6.76 -12.88
CA HIS A 71 5.92 -6.88 -13.04
C HIS A 71 6.66 -5.92 -12.11
N SER A 72 7.95 -6.18 -11.92
CA SER A 72 8.81 -5.31 -11.13
C SER A 72 9.27 -4.06 -11.91
N HIS A 73 9.43 -2.96 -11.19
CA HIS A 73 9.80 -1.64 -11.69
C HIS A 73 11.20 -1.19 -11.24
N VAL A 74 12.17 -2.10 -11.08
CA VAL A 74 13.54 -1.80 -10.58
C VAL A 74 14.19 -0.57 -11.23
N GLN A 75 13.95 -0.35 -12.53
CA GLN A 75 14.58 0.73 -13.31
C GLN A 75 13.72 1.99 -13.46
N GLU A 76 12.53 2.01 -12.88
CA GLU A 76 11.51 3.05 -13.04
C GLU A 76 11.05 3.54 -11.65
N GLN A 77 11.98 3.81 -10.72
CA GLN A 77 11.61 4.25 -9.37
C GLN A 77 11.75 5.77 -9.20
N PRO A 78 10.72 6.49 -8.71
CA PRO A 78 9.34 6.02 -8.51
C PRO A 78 8.59 5.85 -9.84
N PHE A 79 7.57 4.99 -9.86
CA PHE A 79 6.69 4.79 -11.02
C PHE A 79 5.25 5.20 -10.70
N THR A 80 4.50 5.59 -11.74
CA THR A 80 3.07 5.92 -11.62
C THR A 80 2.23 4.93 -12.41
N ARG A 81 1.16 4.38 -11.81
CA ARG A 81 0.20 3.54 -12.52
C ARG A 81 -1.23 3.99 -12.24
N SER A 82 -1.98 4.20 -13.32
CA SER A 82 -3.38 4.57 -13.23
C SER A 82 -4.30 3.37 -13.10
N GLY A 83 -5.44 3.57 -12.43
CA GLY A 83 -6.45 2.57 -12.19
C GLY A 83 -7.84 3.19 -12.04
N GLY A 84 -8.87 2.38 -12.23
CA GLY A 84 -10.27 2.74 -12.16
C GLY A 84 -11.12 1.90 -13.14
N PRO A 85 -12.45 2.11 -13.16
CA PRO A 85 -13.17 3.11 -12.38
C PRO A 85 -13.14 2.81 -10.88
N VAL A 86 -12.97 3.86 -10.07
CA VAL A 86 -13.08 3.80 -8.61
C VAL A 86 -14.43 4.39 -8.21
N GLU A 87 -15.30 3.53 -7.69
CA GLU A 87 -16.70 3.82 -7.37
C GLU A 87 -16.82 4.44 -5.97
N ILE A 88 -16.53 5.76 -5.87
CA ILE A 88 -16.62 6.53 -4.62
C ILE A 88 -17.32 7.87 -4.84
N GLU A 89 -17.94 8.38 -3.78
CA GLU A 89 -18.47 9.75 -3.75
C GLU A 89 -17.36 10.79 -3.51
N PRO A 90 -17.54 12.06 -3.94
CA PRO A 90 -16.50 13.10 -3.79
C PRO A 90 -16.04 13.32 -2.35
N ASP A 91 -16.98 13.20 -1.41
CA ASP A 91 -16.79 13.42 0.02
C ASP A 91 -16.58 12.12 0.80
N GLN A 92 -16.53 10.97 0.11
CA GLN A 92 -16.26 9.69 0.75
C GLN A 92 -14.77 9.61 1.10
N GLU A 93 -14.50 9.44 2.39
CA GLU A 93 -13.14 9.24 2.86
C GLU A 93 -12.63 7.86 2.43
N VAL A 94 -11.43 7.84 1.87
CA VAL A 94 -10.74 6.62 1.46
C VAL A 94 -9.26 6.68 1.83
N ILE A 95 -8.65 5.51 1.84
CA ILE A 95 -7.22 5.28 2.07
C ILE A 95 -6.63 4.65 0.81
N ILE A 96 -5.49 5.15 0.37
CA ILE A 96 -4.70 4.63 -0.74
C ILE A 96 -3.36 4.14 -0.19
N ARG A 97 -3.03 2.88 -0.49
CA ARG A 97 -1.77 2.24 -0.09
C ARG A 97 -1.27 1.26 -1.15
N ALA A 98 0.01 0.96 -1.08
CA ALA A 98 0.65 -0.07 -1.89
C ALA A 98 0.92 -1.33 -1.05
N HIS A 99 0.98 -2.48 -1.71
CA HIS A 99 1.43 -3.74 -1.13
C HIS A 99 2.76 -4.14 -1.76
N MET A 100 3.59 -4.79 -0.97
CA MET A 100 4.90 -5.29 -1.36
C MET A 100 4.89 -6.82 -1.35
N HIS A 101 5.23 -7.47 -2.44
CA HIS A 101 5.56 -8.89 -2.41
C HIS A 101 7.01 -9.07 -1.95
N PRO A 102 7.34 -9.98 -1.00
CA PRO A 102 6.45 -10.66 -0.07
C PRO A 102 6.18 -9.86 1.24
N GLY A 103 6.69 -8.62 1.34
CA GLY A 103 6.74 -7.84 2.58
C GLY A 103 5.41 -7.40 3.20
N GLY A 104 4.31 -7.39 2.44
CA GLY A 104 3.00 -6.98 2.93
C GLY A 104 2.73 -5.47 2.84
N TYR A 105 1.89 -4.99 3.75
CA TYR A 105 1.57 -3.57 3.94
C TYR A 105 2.47 -2.94 5.01
N GLY A 106 2.60 -1.61 4.98
CA GLY A 106 3.35 -0.85 6.00
C GLY A 106 4.24 0.28 5.47
N GLY A 107 4.20 0.56 4.16
CA GLY A 107 4.77 1.78 3.61
C GLY A 107 3.87 3.01 3.81
N GLN A 108 4.31 4.16 3.31
CA GLN A 108 3.57 5.42 3.35
C GLN A 108 2.21 5.29 2.66
N VAL A 109 1.17 5.76 3.33
CA VAL A 109 -0.21 5.76 2.84
C VAL A 109 -0.74 7.17 2.69
N TRP A 110 -1.81 7.32 1.91
CA TRP A 110 -2.55 8.57 1.75
C TRP A 110 -4.01 8.37 2.16
N ARG A 111 -4.60 9.34 2.85
CA ARG A 111 -6.00 9.33 3.28
C ARG A 111 -6.64 10.67 2.96
N GLY A 112 -7.92 10.66 2.59
CA GLY A 112 -8.65 11.88 2.30
C GLY A 112 -9.89 11.65 1.43
N THR A 113 -10.35 12.72 0.78
CA THR A 113 -11.52 12.70 -0.12
C THR A 113 -11.14 13.36 -1.45
N VAL A 114 -11.92 13.13 -2.50
CA VAL A 114 -11.69 13.81 -3.78
C VAL A 114 -11.91 15.32 -3.64
N THR A 115 -12.91 15.75 -2.88
CA THR A 115 -13.22 17.17 -2.66
C THR A 115 -12.13 17.92 -1.90
N ASN A 116 -11.58 17.31 -0.85
CA ASN A 116 -10.66 17.99 0.08
C ASN A 116 -9.19 17.67 -0.18
N GLY A 117 -8.91 16.72 -1.08
CA GLY A 117 -7.57 16.21 -1.33
C GLY A 117 -7.16 15.11 -0.36
N PHE A 118 -5.93 14.64 -0.55
CA PHE A 118 -5.35 13.54 0.19
C PHE A 118 -4.09 14.01 0.91
N GLU A 119 -3.84 13.44 2.09
CA GLU A 119 -2.67 13.70 2.90
C GLU A 119 -2.01 12.40 3.34
N GLN A 120 -0.70 12.48 3.63
CA GLN A 120 0.05 11.35 4.18
C GLN A 120 -0.37 11.09 5.62
N VAL A 121 -0.64 9.83 5.94
CA VAL A 121 -0.98 9.41 7.30
C VAL A 121 -0.20 8.16 7.69
N GLU A 122 -0.10 7.90 8.98
CA GLU A 122 0.32 6.61 9.51
C GLU A 122 -0.93 5.77 9.83
N LEU A 123 -0.86 4.46 9.57
CA LEU A 123 -1.91 3.51 9.93
C LEU A 123 -1.37 2.51 10.94
N ASP A 124 -2.29 1.90 11.67
CA ASP A 124 -1.97 0.70 12.46
C ASP A 124 -1.37 -0.37 11.51
N PRO A 125 -0.25 -1.02 11.87
CA PRO A 125 0.37 -2.06 11.04
C PRO A 125 -0.60 -3.19 10.67
N ASP A 126 -1.57 -3.50 11.53
CA ASP A 126 -2.53 -4.58 11.34
C ASP A 126 -3.81 -4.11 10.62
N PHE A 127 -3.90 -2.83 10.27
CA PHE A 127 -5.09 -2.26 9.63
C PHE A 127 -5.40 -2.98 8.31
N ALA A 128 -6.59 -3.59 8.24
CA ALA A 128 -7.09 -4.28 7.04
C ALA A 128 -6.08 -5.30 6.45
N GLU A 129 -5.30 -5.97 7.30
CA GLU A 129 -4.29 -6.96 6.86
C GLU A 129 -4.93 -8.11 6.06
N LYS A 130 -6.18 -8.45 6.38
CA LYS A 130 -7.01 -9.47 5.68
C LYS A 130 -7.02 -9.29 4.16
N LEU A 131 -6.84 -8.06 3.66
CA LEU A 131 -6.93 -7.75 2.24
C LEU A 131 -5.79 -8.33 1.42
N LYS A 132 -4.66 -8.71 2.03
CA LYS A 132 -3.56 -9.38 1.31
C LYS A 132 -3.96 -10.72 0.68
N ASP A 133 -4.99 -11.34 1.25
CA ASP A 133 -5.53 -12.64 0.81
C ASP A 133 -6.88 -12.48 0.07
N GLU A 134 -7.42 -11.27 -0.04
CA GLU A 134 -8.70 -10.99 -0.71
C GLU A 134 -8.49 -10.73 -2.20
N ALA A 135 -9.31 -11.36 -3.06
CA ALA A 135 -9.21 -11.16 -4.51
C ALA A 135 -9.63 -9.73 -4.92
N PRO A 136 -9.07 -9.16 -6.02
CA PRO A 136 -8.10 -9.78 -6.91
C PRO A 136 -6.68 -9.78 -6.30
N ILE A 137 -5.95 -10.87 -6.49
CA ILE A 137 -4.51 -10.97 -6.17
C ILE A 137 -3.75 -11.34 -7.47
N PRO A 138 -2.45 -11.03 -7.59
CA PRO A 138 -1.67 -11.40 -8.77
C PRO A 138 -1.54 -12.93 -8.87
N ASP A 139 -1.70 -13.47 -10.08
CA ASP A 139 -1.43 -14.90 -10.37
C ASP A 139 0.07 -15.20 -10.56
N GLY A 140 0.94 -14.19 -10.41
CA GLY A 140 2.39 -14.27 -10.55
C GLY A 140 3.02 -12.95 -10.99
N CYS A 141 4.33 -12.99 -11.21
CA CYS A 141 5.12 -11.87 -11.76
C CYS A 141 5.55 -12.16 -13.20
N ALA A 142 5.25 -11.23 -14.10
CA ALA A 142 5.75 -11.20 -15.47
C ALA A 142 7.12 -10.51 -15.52
N PHE A 143 8.00 -11.03 -16.38
CA PHE A 143 9.37 -10.52 -16.60
C PHE A 143 9.42 -9.35 -17.57
#